data_AF-A0A0J7KXC1-F1
#
_entry.id   AF-A0A0J7KXC1-F1
#
_cell.length_a   1.000
_cell.length_b   1.000
_cell.length_c   1.000
_cell.angle_alpha   90.00
_cell.angle_beta   90.00
_cell.angle_gamma   90.00
#
_symmetry.space_group_name_H-M   'P 1'
#
loop_
_entity.id
_entity.type
_entity.pdbx_description
1 polymer ?
#
loop_
_entity_poly.entity_id
_entity_poly.type
_entity_poly.pdbx_seq_one_letter_code
_entity_poly.pdbx_strand_id
1 'polypeptide(L)'
;MTSPKNLINSLNDAVSETLSGLSYAYPRLEHHPSHGVVLSPDCRDRKDKVALLCGGGSGHEPFAAGFVGSGMLTASVAGSIFAAPPSIHITHALRCIAENNEAGILVVVPNYTGDCLNFGIAIKKAQQAGVKVEEIIVGDDCSIPANEQSVAGKRGLVGMLFVIKIAGAFAERGLSLAVVAEIARNVSRNTATYGIGLSACALP
;
A
#
# COMPACT_ATOMS: atom_id res chain seq x y z
N MET A 1 -28.61 -0.35 23.17
CA MET A 1 -27.42 -0.48 22.30
C MET A 1 -27.82 -1.34 21.12
N THR A 2 -27.67 -0.85 19.90
CA THR A 2 -27.91 -1.66 18.70
C THR A 2 -26.89 -2.79 18.66
N SER A 3 -27.32 -4.03 18.42
CA SER A 3 -26.42 -5.17 18.28
C SER A 3 -25.35 -4.90 17.21
N PRO A 4 -24.09 -5.33 17.42
CA PRO A 4 -23.04 -5.19 16.41
C PRO A 4 -23.47 -5.88 15.11
N LYS A 5 -23.31 -5.18 13.99
CA LYS A 5 -23.69 -5.64 12.64
C LYS A 5 -22.48 -6.15 11.84
N ASN A 6 -21.44 -6.58 12.54
CA ASN A 6 -20.15 -6.96 11.93
C ASN A 6 -20.07 -8.48 11.82
N LEU A 7 -19.66 -8.97 10.65
CA LEU A 7 -19.41 -10.39 10.40
C LEU A 7 -17.93 -10.69 10.66
N ILE A 8 -17.58 -10.78 11.95
CA ILE A 8 -16.22 -11.06 12.40
C ILE A 8 -16.25 -12.10 13.53
N ASN A 9 -15.21 -12.93 13.62
CA ASN A 9 -15.07 -13.85 14.75
C ASN A 9 -14.49 -13.11 15.98
N SER A 10 -13.36 -12.44 15.79
CA SER A 10 -12.60 -11.73 16.82
C SER A 10 -11.93 -10.49 16.23
N LEU A 11 -11.87 -9.41 17.01
CA LEU A 11 -11.23 -8.16 16.58
C LEU A 11 -9.74 -8.31 16.30
N ASN A 12 -9.07 -9.13 17.10
CA ASN A 12 -7.64 -9.35 16.98
C ASN A 12 -7.31 -10.11 15.68
N ASP A 13 -8.25 -10.92 15.20
CA ASP A 13 -8.06 -11.82 14.07
C ASP A 13 -8.66 -11.29 12.77
N ALA A 14 -9.54 -10.29 12.84
CA ALA A 14 -10.33 -9.79 11.71
C ALA A 14 -9.50 -9.49 10.45
N VAL A 15 -8.34 -8.84 10.60
CA VAL A 15 -7.44 -8.55 9.47
C VAL A 15 -6.80 -9.81 8.93
N SER A 16 -6.26 -10.66 9.80
CA SER A 16 -5.60 -11.93 9.42
C SER A 16 -6.57 -12.89 8.73
N GLU A 17 -7.81 -13.01 9.25
CA GLU A 17 -8.88 -13.81 8.66
C GLU A 17 -9.31 -13.25 7.30
N THR A 18 -9.41 -11.92 7.16
CA THR A 18 -9.75 -11.27 5.88
C THR A 18 -8.69 -11.57 4.82
N LEU A 19 -7.40 -11.41 5.14
CA LEU A 19 -6.31 -11.70 4.19
C LEU A 19 -6.17 -13.20 3.91
N SER A 20 -6.42 -14.06 4.90
CA SER A 20 -6.45 -15.51 4.69
C SER A 20 -7.61 -15.92 3.77
N GLY A 21 -8.78 -15.30 3.94
CA GLY A 21 -9.91 -15.47 3.04
C GLY A 21 -9.61 -15.00 1.62
N LEU A 22 -8.88 -13.90 1.46
CA LEU A 22 -8.40 -13.44 0.15
C LEU A 22 -7.49 -14.47 -0.52
N SER A 23 -6.48 -15.00 0.19
CA SER A 23 -5.61 -16.05 -0.36
C SER A 23 -6.34 -17.37 -0.61
N TYR A 24 -7.39 -17.68 0.16
CA TYR A 24 -8.25 -18.84 -0.13
C TYR A 24 -9.05 -18.64 -1.43
N ALA A 25 -9.60 -17.45 -1.65
CA ALA A 25 -10.34 -17.11 -2.87
C ALA A 25 -9.42 -16.97 -4.10
N TYR A 26 -8.17 -16.53 -3.90
CA TYR A 26 -7.16 -16.36 -4.94
C TYR A 26 -5.86 -17.10 -4.58
N PRO A 27 -5.80 -18.44 -4.76
CA PRO A 27 -4.71 -19.30 -4.26
C PRO A 27 -3.31 -19.01 -4.79
N ARG A 28 -3.19 -18.16 -5.83
CA ARG A 28 -1.90 -17.74 -6.38
C ARG A 28 -1.28 -16.59 -5.58
N LEU A 29 -2.05 -15.89 -4.75
CA LEU A 29 -1.54 -14.86 -3.84
C LEU A 29 -0.87 -15.53 -2.64
N GLU A 30 0.39 -15.19 -2.41
CA GLU A 30 1.14 -15.65 -1.23
C GLU A 30 0.83 -14.72 -0.04
N HIS A 31 0.32 -15.26 1.06
CA HIS A 31 0.00 -14.51 2.27
C HIS A 31 0.93 -14.90 3.42
N HIS A 32 1.53 -13.89 4.06
CA HIS A 32 2.34 -14.02 5.26
C HIS A 32 1.55 -13.50 6.47
N PRO A 33 0.79 -14.36 7.17
CA PRO A 33 -0.17 -13.94 8.20
C PRO A 33 0.48 -13.23 9.39
N SER A 34 1.71 -13.60 9.75
CA SER A 34 2.45 -12.98 10.87
C SER A 34 2.85 -11.53 10.62
N HIS A 35 2.80 -11.05 9.36
CA HIS A 35 3.21 -9.70 8.99
C HIS A 35 2.11 -8.94 8.23
N GLY A 36 0.95 -9.54 7.95
CA GLY A 36 -0.09 -8.93 7.13
C GLY A 36 0.37 -8.59 5.71
N VAL A 37 1.27 -9.40 5.14
CA VAL A 37 1.84 -9.16 3.80
C VAL A 37 1.17 -10.09 2.79
N VAL A 38 0.75 -9.53 1.66
CA VAL A 38 0.28 -10.29 0.49
C VAL A 38 1.22 -10.01 -0.67
N LEU A 39 1.75 -11.06 -1.29
CA LEU A 39 2.66 -10.99 -2.43
C LEU A 39 1.97 -11.49 -3.70
N SER A 40 2.31 -10.86 -4.81
CA SER A 40 1.89 -11.27 -6.15
C SER A 40 2.50 -12.62 -6.53
N PRO A 41 1.81 -13.43 -7.36
CA PRO A 41 2.31 -14.76 -7.75
C PRO A 41 3.65 -14.71 -8.48
N ASP A 42 3.89 -13.63 -9.21
CA ASP A 42 5.09 -13.39 -9.99
C ASP A 42 6.18 -12.66 -9.19
N CYS A 43 6.01 -12.43 -7.89
CA CYS A 43 6.95 -11.63 -7.07
C CYS A 43 8.41 -12.05 -7.22
N ARG A 44 8.68 -13.36 -7.34
CA ARG A 44 10.03 -13.93 -7.50
C ARG A 44 10.57 -13.89 -8.94
N ASP A 45 9.71 -13.65 -9.94
CA ASP A 45 10.06 -13.61 -11.37
C ASP A 45 10.30 -12.17 -11.88
N ARG A 46 10.16 -11.15 -11.02
CA ARG A 46 10.30 -9.73 -11.38
C ARG A 46 11.73 -9.22 -11.28
N LYS A 47 12.71 -9.96 -11.80
CA LYS A 47 14.12 -9.56 -11.70
C LYS A 47 14.41 -8.21 -12.34
N ASP A 48 13.92 -8.03 -13.57
CA ASP A 48 14.21 -6.89 -14.43
C ASP A 48 13.06 -5.87 -14.51
N LYS A 49 12.04 -6.03 -13.66
CA LYS A 49 10.86 -5.14 -13.62
C LYS A 49 10.78 -4.45 -12.28
N VAL A 50 10.47 -3.16 -12.29
CA VAL A 50 10.20 -2.42 -11.05
C VAL A 50 9.08 -3.12 -10.27
N ALA A 51 9.30 -3.32 -8.97
CA ALA A 51 8.28 -3.82 -8.07
C ALA A 51 7.53 -2.65 -7.44
N LEU A 52 6.24 -2.83 -7.19
CA LEU A 52 5.42 -1.83 -6.49
C LEU A 52 4.98 -2.37 -5.13
N LEU A 53 5.18 -1.57 -4.09
CA LEU A 53 4.73 -1.85 -2.74
C LEU A 53 3.79 -0.72 -2.28
N CYS A 54 2.68 -1.08 -1.68
CA CYS A 54 1.78 -0.14 -0.99
C CYS A 54 1.20 -0.80 0.25
N GLY A 55 0.52 -0.03 1.10
CA GLY A 55 -0.11 -0.56 2.29
C GLY A 55 -0.69 0.57 3.13
N GLY A 56 -1.25 0.19 4.28
CA GLY A 56 -1.88 1.11 5.21
C GLY A 56 -2.72 0.36 6.24
N GLY A 57 -3.52 1.12 7.00
CA GLY A 57 -4.50 0.53 7.90
C GLY A 57 -5.56 -0.28 7.15
N SER A 58 -6.01 -1.38 7.76
CA SER A 58 -7.11 -2.18 7.22
C SER A 58 -8.46 -1.47 7.38
N GLY A 59 -9.52 -2.00 6.76
CA GLY A 59 -10.85 -1.38 6.74
C GLY A 59 -11.09 -0.49 5.50
N HIS A 60 -10.21 -0.60 4.52
CA HIS A 60 -10.29 0.09 3.23
C HIS A 60 -10.35 -0.91 2.06
N GLU A 61 -10.65 -2.18 2.33
CA GLU A 61 -10.70 -3.23 1.33
C GLU A 61 -11.61 -2.81 0.15
N PRO A 62 -11.18 -2.96 -1.12
CA PRO A 62 -10.07 -3.80 -1.58
C PRO A 62 -8.65 -3.21 -1.42
N PHE A 63 -8.50 -1.97 -0.93
CA PHE A 63 -7.16 -1.41 -0.70
C PHE A 63 -6.47 -2.10 0.50
N ALA A 64 -5.20 -2.48 0.43
CA ALA A 64 -4.35 -2.53 -0.77
C ALA A 64 -4.29 -3.93 -1.41
N ALA A 65 -4.62 -4.98 -0.66
CA ALA A 65 -4.38 -6.37 -1.05
C ALA A 65 -5.14 -6.82 -2.30
N GLY A 66 -6.32 -6.25 -2.56
CA GLY A 66 -7.08 -6.51 -3.79
C GLY A 66 -6.44 -5.93 -5.05
N PHE A 67 -5.38 -5.12 -4.92
CA PHE A 67 -4.61 -4.55 -6.03
C PHE A 67 -3.26 -5.26 -6.25
N VAL A 68 -3.02 -6.37 -5.56
CA VAL A 68 -1.82 -7.19 -5.74
C VAL A 68 -1.96 -8.07 -6.99
N GLY A 69 -1.04 -7.91 -7.94
CA GLY A 69 -1.03 -8.63 -9.20
C GLY A 69 -0.31 -7.88 -10.32
N SER A 70 -0.09 -8.59 -11.43
CA SER A 70 0.61 -8.06 -12.61
C SER A 70 -0.02 -6.75 -13.11
N GLY A 71 0.81 -5.74 -13.37
CA GLY A 71 0.34 -4.42 -13.81
C GLY A 71 -0.19 -3.50 -12.70
N MET A 72 -0.09 -3.91 -11.43
CA MET A 72 -0.44 -3.12 -10.25
C MET A 72 0.61 -3.32 -9.13
N LEU A 73 0.22 -3.75 -7.93
CA LEU A 73 1.14 -3.95 -6.81
C LEU A 73 1.83 -5.32 -6.90
N THR A 74 3.13 -5.35 -6.65
CA THR A 74 3.88 -6.59 -6.40
C THR A 74 3.60 -7.13 -5.01
N ALA A 75 3.36 -6.24 -4.04
CA ALA A 75 3.06 -6.60 -2.66
C ALA A 75 2.17 -5.54 -2.00
N SER A 76 1.42 -5.97 -1.00
CA SER A 76 0.73 -5.09 -0.06
C SER A 76 1.07 -5.43 1.39
N VAL A 77 1.05 -4.42 2.27
CA VAL A 77 1.20 -4.60 3.72
C VAL A 77 -0.02 -4.02 4.44
N ALA A 78 -0.69 -4.82 5.26
CA ALA A 78 -1.83 -4.41 6.06
C ALA A 78 -1.43 -4.16 7.51
N GLY A 79 -1.86 -3.03 8.07
CA GLY A 79 -1.86 -2.77 9.51
C GLY A 79 -3.18 -3.19 10.16
N SER A 80 -3.33 -2.89 11.45
CA SER A 80 -4.63 -3.02 12.12
C SER A 80 -5.68 -2.08 11.50
N ILE A 81 -6.95 -2.25 11.87
CA ILE A 81 -8.05 -1.41 11.36
C ILE A 81 -7.75 0.07 11.63
N PHE A 82 -7.67 0.87 10.57
CA PHE A 82 -7.31 2.30 10.57
C PHE A 82 -5.98 2.67 11.23
N ALA A 83 -5.04 1.73 11.36
CA ALA A 83 -3.71 1.98 11.89
C ALA A 83 -2.63 1.51 10.91
N ALA A 84 -1.67 2.40 10.63
CA ALA A 84 -0.55 2.10 9.73
C ALA A 84 0.19 0.80 10.13
N PRO A 85 0.66 0.00 9.16
CA PRO A 85 1.41 -1.22 9.46
C PRO A 85 2.70 -0.90 10.21
N PRO A 86 3.10 -1.74 11.18
CA PRO A 86 4.40 -1.59 11.84
C PRO A 86 5.55 -1.60 10.84
N SER A 87 6.57 -0.76 11.05
CA SER A 87 7.74 -0.69 10.15
C SER A 87 8.46 -2.03 9.94
N ILE A 88 8.39 -2.95 10.91
CA ILE A 88 8.94 -4.31 10.79
C ILE A 88 8.19 -5.17 9.75
N HIS A 89 6.87 -5.01 9.63
CA HIS A 89 6.08 -5.71 8.61
C HIS A 89 6.38 -5.16 7.21
N ILE A 90 6.53 -3.84 7.09
CA ILE A 90 6.93 -3.19 5.84
C ILE A 90 8.35 -3.61 5.43
N THR A 91 9.27 -3.69 6.40
CA THR A 91 10.65 -4.18 6.18
C THR A 91 10.64 -5.63 5.71
N HIS A 92 9.75 -6.47 6.25
CA HIS A 92 9.58 -7.86 5.79
C HIS A 92 9.15 -7.91 4.32
N ALA A 93 8.12 -7.15 3.93
CA ALA A 93 7.68 -7.10 2.53
C ALA A 93 8.79 -6.62 1.58
N LEU A 94 9.51 -5.55 1.95
CA LEU A 94 10.63 -5.04 1.16
C LEU A 94 11.72 -6.10 0.98
N ARG A 95 12.04 -6.88 2.02
CA ARG A 95 13.01 -7.97 1.94
C ARG A 95 12.54 -9.08 0.99
N CYS A 96 11.30 -9.54 1.12
CA CYS A 96 10.74 -10.57 0.22
C CYS A 96 10.78 -10.15 -1.25
N ILE A 97 10.53 -8.87 -1.54
CA ILE A 97 10.63 -8.35 -2.91
C ILE A 97 12.10 -8.26 -3.36
N ALA A 98 12.98 -7.77 -2.49
CA ALA A 98 14.38 -7.50 -2.82
C ALA A 98 15.21 -8.76 -3.12
N GLU A 99 14.80 -9.94 -2.64
CA GLU A 99 15.52 -11.21 -2.83
C GLU A 99 15.94 -11.45 -4.30
N ASN A 100 15.05 -11.16 -5.25
CA ASN A 100 15.29 -11.39 -6.68
C ASN A 100 15.12 -10.14 -7.55
N ASN A 101 14.93 -8.95 -6.98
CA ASN A 101 14.60 -7.74 -7.73
C ASN A 101 15.81 -6.79 -7.86
N GLU A 102 16.39 -6.69 -9.06
CA GLU A 102 17.52 -5.80 -9.34
C GLU A 102 17.09 -4.44 -9.91
N ALA A 103 15.86 -4.37 -10.45
CA ALA A 103 15.25 -3.18 -11.04
C ALA A 103 14.84 -2.12 -10.01
N GLY A 104 14.60 -2.52 -8.76
CA GLY A 104 14.23 -1.66 -7.64
C GLY A 104 12.72 -1.60 -7.36
N ILE A 105 12.39 -0.97 -6.22
CA ILE A 105 11.04 -0.96 -5.64
C ILE A 105 10.53 0.48 -5.58
N LEU A 106 9.35 0.73 -6.16
CA LEU A 106 8.58 1.95 -5.92
C LEU A 106 7.62 1.71 -4.76
N VAL A 107 7.79 2.47 -3.67
CA VAL A 107 6.88 2.45 -2.53
C VAL A 107 5.90 3.59 -2.64
N VAL A 108 4.62 3.24 -2.66
CA VAL A 108 3.50 4.18 -2.73
C VAL A 108 2.89 4.32 -1.34
N VAL A 109 2.97 5.51 -0.75
CA VAL A 109 2.63 5.76 0.65
C VAL A 109 1.40 6.68 0.77
N PRO A 110 0.32 6.26 1.46
CA PRO A 110 -0.78 7.15 1.85
C PRO A 110 -0.27 8.29 2.72
N ASN A 111 -0.68 9.53 2.43
CA ASN A 111 -0.22 10.68 3.20
C ASN A 111 -0.96 10.83 4.55
N TYR A 112 -0.60 9.95 5.48
CA TYR A 112 -0.99 9.99 6.88
C TYR A 112 0.28 9.86 7.73
N THR A 113 0.34 10.57 8.86
CA THR A 113 1.54 10.65 9.70
C THR A 113 2.10 9.27 10.08
N GLY A 114 1.22 8.33 10.47
CA GLY A 114 1.63 6.97 10.84
C GLY A 114 2.24 6.20 9.67
N ASP A 115 1.63 6.30 8.49
CA ASP A 115 2.12 5.65 7.27
C ASP A 115 3.46 6.26 6.85
N CYS A 116 3.56 7.59 6.73
CA CYS A 116 4.79 8.29 6.37
C CYS A 116 5.95 7.93 7.32
N LEU A 117 5.70 7.87 8.63
CA LEU A 117 6.71 7.49 9.62
C LEU A 117 7.15 6.02 9.46
N ASN A 118 6.20 5.08 9.44
CA ASN A 118 6.51 3.65 9.42
C ASN A 118 7.14 3.20 8.10
N PHE A 119 6.60 3.66 6.97
CA PHE A 119 7.19 3.40 5.65
C PHE A 119 8.56 4.07 5.55
N GLY A 120 8.71 5.32 5.97
CA GLY A 120 10.01 6.02 5.95
C GLY A 120 11.10 5.27 6.71
N ILE A 121 10.81 4.75 7.90
CA ILE A 121 11.75 3.91 8.68
C ILE A 121 12.13 2.64 7.90
N ALA A 122 11.15 1.93 7.32
CA ALA A 122 11.39 0.69 6.59
C ALA A 122 12.18 0.93 5.29
N ILE A 123 11.85 1.98 4.54
CA ILE A 123 12.53 2.40 3.31
C ILE A 123 13.99 2.75 3.62
N LYS A 124 14.26 3.54 4.67
CA LYS A 124 15.63 3.87 5.07
C LYS A 124 16.44 2.64 5.45
N LYS A 125 15.86 1.68 6.17
CA LYS A 125 16.50 0.40 6.48
C LYS A 125 16.80 -0.42 5.23
N ALA A 126 15.88 -0.47 4.27
CA ALA A 126 16.09 -1.18 3.01
C ALA A 126 17.18 -0.52 2.15
N GLN A 127 17.20 0.81 2.06
CA GLN A 127 18.25 1.57 1.38
C GLN A 127 19.64 1.33 2.01
N GLN A 128 19.73 1.31 3.35
CA GLN A 128 20.96 0.97 4.08
C GLN A 128 21.44 -0.47 3.82
N ALA A 129 20.52 -1.38 3.52
CA ALA A 129 20.82 -2.76 3.13
C ALA A 129 21.13 -2.91 1.61
N GLY A 130 21.23 -1.80 0.87
CA GLY A 130 21.58 -1.81 -0.56
C GLY A 130 20.40 -2.00 -1.52
N VAL A 131 19.16 -2.01 -1.03
CA VAL A 131 17.97 -2.12 -1.89
C VAL A 131 17.70 -0.79 -2.58
N LYS A 132 17.51 -0.81 -3.91
CA LYS A 132 17.08 0.37 -4.68
C LYS A 132 15.61 0.63 -4.41
N VAL A 133 15.31 1.69 -3.66
CA VAL A 133 13.94 2.06 -3.28
C VAL A 133 13.70 3.54 -3.54
N GLU A 134 12.66 3.85 -4.31
CA GLU A 134 12.09 5.19 -4.45
C GLU A 134 10.75 5.24 -3.71
N GLU A 135 10.40 6.39 -3.17
CA GLU A 135 9.12 6.62 -2.51
C GLU A 135 8.32 7.72 -3.18
N ILE A 136 7.00 7.58 -3.14
CA ILE A 136 6.06 8.65 -3.40
C ILE A 136 5.01 8.70 -2.29
N ILE A 137 4.75 9.90 -1.80
CA ILE A 137 3.68 10.17 -0.85
C ILE A 137 2.52 10.78 -1.65
N VAL A 138 1.34 10.17 -1.56
CA VAL A 138 0.17 10.63 -2.31
C VAL A 138 -0.79 11.32 -1.37
N GLY A 139 -1.04 12.59 -1.66
CA GLY A 139 -2.00 13.45 -0.97
C GLY A 139 -2.95 14.12 -1.97
N ASP A 140 -3.94 13.37 -2.44
CA ASP A 140 -4.92 13.78 -3.45
C ASP A 140 -6.15 14.48 -2.87
N ASP A 141 -6.40 14.38 -1.56
CA ASP A 141 -7.57 15.00 -0.94
C ASP A 141 -7.54 16.54 -1.01
N CYS A 142 -8.49 17.11 -1.74
CA CYS A 142 -8.66 18.55 -1.89
C CYS A 142 -9.74 19.15 -0.97
N SER A 143 -10.30 18.36 -0.04
CA SER A 143 -11.35 18.83 0.88
C SER A 143 -10.84 19.72 2.02
N ILE A 144 -9.56 19.62 2.39
CA ILE A 144 -8.98 20.40 3.50
C ILE A 144 -8.31 21.67 2.97
N PRO A 145 -8.80 22.87 3.36
CA PRO A 145 -8.17 24.14 3.03
C PRO A 145 -6.69 24.19 3.44
N ALA A 146 -5.86 24.90 2.67
CA ALA A 146 -4.40 24.91 2.87
C ALA A 146 -3.97 25.39 4.27
N ASN A 147 -4.72 26.30 4.89
CA ASN A 147 -4.48 26.82 6.23
C ASN A 147 -4.92 25.88 7.37
N GLU A 148 -5.64 24.80 7.05
CA GLU A 148 -6.14 23.81 8.02
C GLU A 148 -5.44 22.46 7.88
N GLN A 149 -4.48 22.33 6.97
CA GLN A 149 -3.75 21.10 6.77
C GLN A 149 -2.81 20.80 7.94
N SER A 150 -2.74 19.52 8.30
CA SER A 150 -1.77 19.02 9.26
C SER A 150 -0.33 19.13 8.73
N VAL A 151 0.67 18.80 9.56
CA VAL A 151 2.08 18.71 9.14
C VAL A 151 2.27 17.76 7.95
N ALA A 152 1.45 16.70 7.84
CA ALA A 152 1.51 15.78 6.70
C ALA A 152 0.99 16.42 5.40
N GLY A 153 0.14 17.46 5.46
CA GLY A 153 -0.51 18.05 4.30
C GLY A 153 -1.85 17.38 3.94
N LYS A 154 -2.14 17.29 2.64
CA LYS A 154 -3.36 16.65 2.08
C LYS A 154 -3.37 15.15 2.34
N ARG A 155 -4.51 14.58 2.77
CA ARG A 155 -4.67 13.13 2.96
C ARG A 155 -4.55 12.37 1.64
N GLY A 156 -4.05 11.13 1.71
CA GLY A 156 -4.09 10.19 0.58
C GLY A 156 -5.38 9.38 0.57
N LEU A 157 -6.19 9.49 -0.47
CA LEU A 157 -7.47 8.80 -0.63
C LEU A 157 -7.48 7.94 -1.90
N VAL A 158 -8.63 7.77 -2.54
CA VAL A 158 -8.83 6.84 -3.67
C VAL A 158 -8.04 7.21 -4.92
N GLY A 159 -7.55 8.44 -5.06
CA GLY A 159 -6.71 8.85 -6.18
C GLY A 159 -5.42 8.03 -6.30
N MET A 160 -4.97 7.46 -5.18
CA MET A 160 -3.90 6.46 -5.10
C MET A 160 -4.06 5.30 -6.10
N LEU A 161 -5.30 4.88 -6.37
CA LEU A 161 -5.57 3.78 -7.30
C LEU A 161 -5.00 4.06 -8.69
N PHE A 162 -5.12 5.30 -9.18
CA PHE A 162 -4.60 5.68 -10.49
C PHE A 162 -3.07 5.67 -10.52
N VAL A 163 -2.44 6.12 -9.42
CA VAL A 163 -0.99 6.07 -9.24
C VAL A 163 -0.51 4.62 -9.32
N ILE A 164 -1.10 3.72 -8.53
CA ILE A 164 -0.78 2.29 -8.52
C ILE A 164 -0.97 1.66 -9.90
N LYS A 165 -2.13 1.89 -10.54
CA LYS A 165 -2.47 1.26 -11.82
C LYS A 165 -1.56 1.70 -12.96
N ILE A 166 -1.25 3.01 -13.03
CA ILE A 166 -0.44 3.57 -14.11
C ILE A 166 1.03 3.23 -13.89
N ALA A 167 1.57 3.45 -12.69
CA ALA A 167 2.95 3.08 -12.37
C ALA A 167 3.18 1.58 -12.56
N GLY A 168 2.26 0.73 -12.10
CA GLY A 168 2.33 -0.72 -12.28
C GLY A 168 2.34 -1.12 -13.76
N ALA A 169 1.53 -0.48 -14.61
CA ALA A 169 1.53 -0.75 -16.05
C ALA A 169 2.86 -0.39 -16.73
N PHE A 170 3.51 0.70 -16.33
CA PHE A 170 4.82 1.07 -16.85
C PHE A 170 5.95 0.22 -16.28
N ALA A 171 5.84 -0.22 -15.03
CA ALA A 171 6.74 -1.21 -14.45
C ALA A 171 6.68 -2.55 -15.20
N GLU A 172 5.49 -3.00 -15.63
CA GLU A 172 5.35 -4.21 -16.47
C GLU A 172 6.04 -4.09 -17.83
N ARG A 173 6.08 -2.87 -18.38
CA ARG A 173 6.76 -2.57 -19.64
C ARG A 173 8.29 -2.50 -19.49
N GLY A 174 8.84 -2.74 -18.30
CA GLY A 174 10.28 -2.77 -18.04
C GLY A 174 10.93 -1.38 -17.97
N LEU A 175 10.16 -0.32 -17.69
CA LEU A 175 10.74 1.00 -17.48
C LEU A 175 11.55 1.03 -16.18
N SER A 176 12.58 1.88 -16.15
CA SER A 176 13.44 2.03 -14.97
C SER A 176 12.71 2.65 -13.78
N LEU A 177 13.20 2.36 -12.58
CA LEU A 177 12.63 2.88 -11.32
C LEU A 177 12.44 4.40 -11.35
N ALA A 178 13.44 5.14 -11.83
CA ALA A 178 13.38 6.61 -11.90
C ALA A 178 12.24 7.10 -12.81
N VAL A 179 12.03 6.46 -13.97
CA VAL A 179 10.96 6.85 -14.89
C VAL A 179 9.59 6.46 -14.33
N VAL A 180 9.46 5.27 -13.75
CA VAL A 180 8.22 4.83 -13.10
C VAL A 180 7.85 5.76 -11.93
N ALA A 181 8.82 6.15 -11.11
CA ALA A 181 8.63 7.10 -10.01
C ALA A 181 8.17 8.48 -10.52
N GLU A 182 8.78 9.01 -11.58
CA GLU A 182 8.37 10.32 -12.13
C GLU A 182 6.96 10.28 -12.74
N ILE A 183 6.61 9.19 -13.44
CA ILE A 183 5.24 8.98 -13.93
C ILE A 183 4.27 8.96 -12.74
N ALA A 184 4.59 8.23 -11.68
CA ALA A 184 3.76 8.13 -10.49
C ALA A 184 3.57 9.50 -9.81
N ARG A 185 4.63 10.31 -9.70
CA ARG A 185 4.56 11.71 -9.21
C ARG A 185 3.72 12.59 -10.12
N ASN A 186 3.81 12.44 -11.43
CA ASN A 186 3.01 13.20 -12.39
C ASN A 186 1.51 12.86 -12.24
N VAL A 187 1.16 11.58 -12.16
CA VAL A 187 -0.22 11.14 -11.89
C VAL A 187 -0.72 11.70 -10.56
N SER A 188 0.07 11.60 -9.50
CA SER A 188 -0.31 12.11 -8.18
C SER A 188 -0.55 13.63 -8.18
N ARG A 189 0.27 14.42 -8.90
CA ARG A 189 0.10 15.88 -9.00
C ARG A 189 -1.16 16.29 -9.78
N ASN A 190 -1.61 15.45 -10.70
CA ASN A 190 -2.78 15.69 -11.55
C ASN A 190 -4.04 14.97 -11.06
N THR A 191 -4.02 14.42 -9.84
CA THR A 191 -5.16 13.75 -9.22
C THR A 191 -5.65 14.55 -8.03
N ALA A 192 -6.96 14.78 -7.96
CA ALA A 192 -7.61 15.40 -6.82
C ALA A 192 -8.87 14.62 -6.47
N THR A 193 -9.13 14.44 -5.18
CA THR A 193 -10.33 13.75 -4.68
C THR A 193 -11.04 14.60 -3.63
N TYR A 194 -12.36 14.47 -3.60
CA TYR A 194 -13.23 15.09 -2.62
C TYR A 194 -14.32 14.08 -2.25
N GLY A 195 -14.49 13.81 -0.96
CA GLY A 195 -15.44 12.82 -0.45
C GLY A 195 -16.38 13.41 0.58
N ILE A 196 -17.63 12.94 0.59
CA ILE A 196 -18.64 13.29 1.60
C ILE A 196 -19.18 11.98 2.20
N GLY A 197 -19.22 11.90 3.53
CA GLY A 197 -19.87 10.82 4.27
C GLY A 197 -21.14 11.31 4.95
N LEU A 198 -22.26 10.62 4.76
CA LEU A 198 -23.54 10.95 5.41
C LEU A 198 -23.60 10.45 6.86
N SER A 199 -22.79 9.44 7.19
CA SER A 199 -22.65 8.87 8.52
C SER A 199 -21.22 8.36 8.72
N ALA A 200 -20.76 8.30 9.97
CA ALA A 200 -19.49 7.66 10.30
C ALA A 200 -19.55 6.14 10.04
N CYS A 201 -18.40 5.54 9.77
CA CYS A 201 -18.27 4.08 9.79
C CYS A 201 -18.40 3.54 11.22
N ALA A 202 -18.83 2.28 11.35
CA ALA A 202 -18.81 1.58 12.62
C ALA A 202 -17.49 0.80 12.73
N LEU A 203 -16.76 1.01 13.82
CA LEU A 203 -15.62 0.15 14.15
C LEU A 203 -16.15 -1.21 14.61
N PRO A 204 -15.49 -2.32 14.21
CA PRO A 204 -15.87 -3.62 14.69
C PRO A 204 -15.68 -3.79 16.19
#